data_AF-A0A834YYH6-F1
#
_entry.id   AF-A0A834YYH6-F1
#
_cell.length_a   1.000
_cell.length_b   1.000
_cell.length_c   1.000
_cell.angle_alpha   90.00
_cell.angle_beta   90.00
_cell.angle_gamma   90.00
#
_symmetry.space_group_name_H-M   'P 1'
#
loop_
_entity.id
_entity.type
_entity.pdbx_description
1 polymer ?
#
loop_
_entity_poly.entity_id
_entity_poly.type
_entity_poly.pdbx_seq_one_letter_code
_entity_poly.pdbx_strand_id
1 'polypeptide(L)'
;MGRKIKEWVTSDYFWDSVRLILKITKPIFQMIKLCDKDGAVIGEVYEGLEDMLGKIKDLEEQNLFLDIQRIVNARRKKMNVPLHALAYAFTPHYYDSKYIASPALGGRKRSRLVDDVVVIEGVMKALEIIAQDDDLLTI
;
A
#
# COMPACT_ATOMS: atom_id res chain seq x y z
N MET A 1 41.67 -5.09 -14.76
CA MET A 1 40.21 -4.89 -14.60
C MET A 1 39.55 -5.99 -13.76
N GLY A 2 39.73 -7.28 -14.09
CA GLY A 2 39.03 -8.40 -13.40
C GLY A 2 39.29 -8.55 -11.89
N ARG A 3 40.49 -8.22 -11.39
CA ARG A 3 40.80 -8.30 -9.95
C ARG A 3 39.94 -7.34 -9.10
N LYS A 4 39.80 -6.09 -9.56
CA LYS A 4 38.97 -5.07 -8.88
C LYS A 4 37.49 -5.45 -8.85
N ILE A 5 36.98 -6.03 -9.95
CA ILE A 5 35.59 -6.52 -10.01
C ILE A 5 35.39 -7.66 -9.02
N LYS A 6 36.34 -8.61 -8.96
CA LYS A 6 36.28 -9.72 -8.01
C LYS A 6 36.27 -9.22 -6.56
N GLU A 7 37.15 -8.28 -6.22
CA GLU A 7 37.20 -7.66 -4.89
C GLU A 7 35.88 -6.96 -4.53
N TRP A 8 35.28 -6.23 -5.49
CA TRP A 8 34.00 -5.54 -5.26
C TRP A 8 32.83 -6.51 -5.09
N VAL A 9 32.66 -7.49 -5.98
CA VAL A 9 31.56 -8.48 -5.92
C VAL A 9 31.68 -9.41 -4.70
N THR A 10 32.88 -9.59 -4.15
CA THR A 10 33.07 -10.36 -2.91
C THR A 10 33.01 -9.51 -1.64
N SER A 11 32.84 -8.19 -1.77
CA SER A 11 32.74 -7.30 -0.61
C SER A 11 31.40 -7.41 0.10
N ASP A 12 31.41 -7.27 1.43
CA ASP A 12 30.18 -7.23 2.23
C ASP A 12 29.29 -6.05 1.82
N TYR A 13 29.90 -4.89 1.54
CA TYR A 13 29.20 -3.70 1.07
C TYR A 13 28.32 -3.95 -0.16
N PHE A 14 28.83 -4.68 -1.15
CA PHE A 14 28.05 -5.04 -2.33
C PHE A 14 26.83 -5.90 -1.94
N TRP A 15 27.05 -6.94 -1.15
CA TRP A 15 25.98 -7.85 -0.76
C TRP A 15 24.98 -7.25 0.22
N ASP A 16 25.39 -6.32 1.08
CA ASP A 16 24.51 -5.53 1.93
C ASP A 16 23.60 -4.62 1.11
N SER A 17 24.17 -3.97 0.08
CA SER A 17 23.39 -3.17 -0.87
C SER A 17 22.37 -4.03 -1.61
N VAL A 18 22.76 -5.22 -2.08
CA VAL A 18 21.84 -6.18 -2.72
C VAL A 18 20.74 -6.62 -1.76
N ARG A 19 21.08 -6.95 -0.51
CA ARG A 19 20.10 -7.31 0.53
C ARG A 19 19.10 -6.19 0.76
N LEU A 20 19.56 -4.94 0.84
CA LEU A 20 18.68 -3.77 0.99
C LEU A 20 17.72 -3.64 -0.21
N ILE A 21 18.22 -3.72 -1.43
CA ILE A 21 17.40 -3.67 -2.65
C ILE A 21 16.33 -4.78 -2.64
N LEU A 22 16.69 -6.00 -2.24
CA LEU A 22 15.73 -7.10 -2.14
C LEU A 22 14.67 -6.87 -1.05
N LYS A 23 15.07 -6.33 0.10
CA LYS A 23 14.14 -5.97 1.18
C LYS A 23 13.13 -4.91 0.75
N ILE A 24 13.53 -3.98 -0.12
CA ILE A 24 12.66 -2.92 -0.66
C ILE A 24 11.77 -3.43 -1.80
N THR A 25 12.33 -4.19 -2.73
CA THR A 25 11.59 -4.66 -3.91
C THR A 25 10.57 -5.75 -3.57
N LYS A 26 10.82 -6.56 -2.54
CA LYS A 26 9.87 -7.59 -2.07
C LYS A 26 8.48 -7.05 -1.74
N PRO A 27 8.29 -6.05 -0.84
CA PRO A 27 6.97 -5.50 -0.56
C PRO A 27 6.32 -4.83 -1.77
N ILE A 28 7.11 -4.19 -2.66
CA ILE A 28 6.60 -3.61 -3.91
C ILE A 28 6.04 -4.69 -4.84
N PHE A 29 6.80 -5.77 -5.03
CA PHE A 29 6.37 -6.90 -5.84
C PHE A 29 5.12 -7.58 -5.27
N GLN A 30 5.04 -7.74 -3.95
CA GLN A 30 3.84 -8.26 -3.28
C GLN A 30 2.62 -7.38 -3.52
N MET A 31 2.79 -6.06 -3.52
CA MET A 31 1.72 -5.09 -3.81
C MET A 31 1.25 -5.19 -5.27
N ILE A 32 2.16 -5.27 -6.23
CA ILE A 32 1.81 -5.46 -7.65
C ILE A 32 1.04 -6.77 -7.83
N LYS A 33 1.53 -7.85 -7.22
CA LYS A 33 0.86 -9.16 -7.26
C LYS A 33 -0.54 -9.12 -6.63
N LEU A 34 -0.78 -8.27 -5.63
CA LEU A 34 -2.12 -8.08 -5.05
C LEU A 34 -3.07 -7.45 -6.07
N CYS A 35 -2.62 -6.42 -6.81
CA CYS A 35 -3.40 -5.77 -7.86
C CYS A 35 -3.74 -6.72 -9.01
N ASP A 36 -2.88 -7.69 -9.31
CA ASP A 36 -3.05 -8.64 -10.41
C ASP A 36 -3.93 -9.86 -10.06
N LYS A 37 -4.48 -9.94 -8.84
CA LYS A 37 -5.38 -11.04 -8.46
C LYS A 37 -6.74 -10.90 -9.12
N ASP A 38 -7.34 -12.02 -9.49
CA ASP A 38 -8.74 -12.08 -9.91
C ASP A 38 -9.69 -11.72 -8.75
N GLY A 39 -10.72 -10.92 -9.02
CA GLY A 39 -11.77 -10.55 -8.08
C GLY A 39 -11.74 -9.10 -7.61
N ALA A 40 -12.61 -8.77 -6.65
CA ALA A 40 -12.78 -7.40 -6.14
C ALA A 40 -11.70 -7.04 -5.10
N VAL A 41 -10.48 -6.78 -5.57
CA VAL A 41 -9.32 -6.47 -4.70
C VAL A 41 -9.14 -4.97 -4.42
N ILE A 42 -10.02 -4.10 -4.92
CA ILE A 42 -9.86 -2.63 -4.86
C ILE A 42 -9.72 -2.13 -3.41
N GLY A 43 -10.50 -2.68 -2.47
CA GLY A 43 -10.38 -2.33 -1.05
C GLY A 43 -9.04 -2.80 -0.45
N GLU A 44 -8.64 -4.02 -0.77
CA GLU A 44 -7.37 -4.63 -0.32
C GLU A 44 -6.15 -3.88 -0.88
N VAL A 45 -6.26 -3.30 -2.08
CA VAL A 45 -5.22 -2.46 -2.66
C VAL A 45 -4.94 -1.21 -1.81
N TYR A 46 -5.93 -0.66 -1.13
CA TYR A 46 -5.73 0.46 -0.21
C TYR A 46 -4.84 0.06 0.97
N GLU A 47 -5.23 -1.00 1.70
CA GLU A 47 -4.45 -1.54 2.82
C GLU A 47 -3.06 -1.99 2.37
N GLY A 48 -2.97 -2.68 1.22
CA GLY A 48 -1.73 -3.19 0.67
C GLY A 48 -0.69 -2.10 0.39
N LEU A 49 -1.10 -0.91 -0.04
CA LEU A 49 -0.19 0.21 -0.24
C LEU A 49 0.38 0.73 1.08
N GLU A 50 -0.43 0.81 2.13
CA GLU A 50 0.01 1.19 3.46
C GLU A 50 0.96 0.15 4.05
N ASP A 51 0.62 -1.12 3.92
CA ASP A 51 1.41 -2.27 4.34
C ASP A 51 2.79 -2.32 3.66
N MET A 52 2.83 -2.10 2.34
CA MET A 52 4.07 -1.95 1.58
C MET A 52 4.93 -0.81 2.13
N LEU A 53 4.35 0.38 2.36
CA LEU A 53 5.09 1.52 2.91
C LEU A 53 5.58 1.24 4.33
N GLY A 54 4.85 0.47 5.14
CA GLY A 54 5.23 0.09 6.49
C GLY A 54 6.51 -0.73 6.50
N LYS A 55 6.50 -1.81 5.73
CA LYS A 55 7.66 -2.70 5.57
C LYS A 55 8.91 -1.97 5.08
N ILE A 56 8.76 -0.97 4.20
CA ILE A 56 9.89 -0.19 3.68
C ILE A 56 10.38 0.82 4.72
N LYS A 57 9.47 1.43 5.50
CA LYS A 57 9.82 2.35 6.59
C LYS A 57 10.67 1.68 7.67
N ASP A 58 10.37 0.42 7.99
CA ASP A 58 11.07 -0.36 9.01
C ASP A 58 12.52 -0.73 8.63
N LEU A 59 12.98 -0.37 7.43
CA LEU A 59 14.37 -0.59 6.99
C LEU A 59 15.35 0.50 7.47
N GLU A 60 14.86 1.51 8.20
CA GLU A 60 15.65 2.63 8.76
C GLU A 60 16.40 3.51 7.73
N GLU A 61 16.14 3.32 6.43
CA GLU A 61 16.69 4.11 5.33
C GLU A 61 15.81 5.33 5.00
N GLN A 62 15.87 6.36 5.86
CA GLN A 62 14.91 7.46 5.86
C GLN A 62 14.81 8.22 4.52
N ASN A 63 15.94 8.56 3.89
CA ASN A 63 15.93 9.30 2.62
C ASN A 63 15.27 8.50 1.50
N LEU A 64 15.62 7.21 1.40
CA LEU A 64 15.06 6.30 0.41
C LEU A 64 13.56 6.05 0.66
N PHE A 65 13.16 5.91 1.92
CA PHE A 65 11.75 5.81 2.29
C PHE A 65 10.95 7.05 1.86
N LEU A 66 11.46 8.27 2.07
CA LEU A 66 10.79 9.50 1.66
C LEU A 66 10.61 9.58 0.13
N ASP A 67 11.61 9.16 -0.63
CA ASP A 67 11.52 9.10 -2.09
C ASP A 67 10.45 8.11 -2.57
N ILE A 68 10.44 6.91 -1.99
CA ILE A 68 9.44 5.88 -2.30
C ILE A 68 8.04 6.36 -1.90
N GLN A 69 7.89 6.91 -0.70
CA GLN A 69 6.62 7.44 -0.19
C GLN A 69 6.07 8.53 -1.12
N ARG A 70 6.93 9.45 -1.59
CA ARG A 70 6.55 10.48 -2.55
C ARG A 70 6.04 9.88 -3.86
N ILE A 71 6.72 8.88 -4.42
CA ILE A 71 6.30 8.19 -5.66
C ILE A 71 4.96 7.48 -5.46
N VAL A 72 4.80 6.77 -4.34
CA VAL A 72 3.57 6.04 -4.01
C VAL A 72 2.39 7.00 -3.83
N ASN A 73 2.58 8.11 -3.12
CA ASN A 73 1.54 9.13 -2.94
C ASN A 73 1.15 9.78 -4.27
N ALA A 74 2.11 10.05 -5.15
CA ALA A 74 1.83 10.59 -6.49
C ALA A 74 1.02 9.60 -7.34
N ARG A 75 1.33 8.30 -7.27
CA ARG A 75 0.53 7.25 -7.93
C ARG A 75 -0.85 7.12 -7.32
N ARG A 76 -0.97 7.11 -5.99
CA ARG A 76 -2.25 7.05 -5.26
C ARG A 76 -3.20 8.15 -5.73
N LYS A 77 -2.73 9.39 -5.81
CA LYS A 77 -3.54 10.54 -6.30
C LYS A 77 -4.08 10.36 -7.73
N LYS A 78 -3.41 9.57 -8.57
CA LYS A 78 -3.85 9.26 -9.94
C LYS A 78 -4.80 8.07 -10.02
N MET A 79 -4.83 7.22 -9.00
CA MET A 79 -5.82 6.16 -8.88
C MET A 79 -7.15 6.75 -8.42
N ASN A 80 -8.26 6.05 -8.65
CA ASN A 80 -9.60 6.53 -8.27
C ASN A 80 -9.79 6.48 -6.75
N VAL A 81 -9.14 7.40 -6.01
CA VAL A 81 -9.03 7.40 -4.53
C VAL A 81 -10.38 7.31 -3.84
N PRO A 82 -11.42 8.09 -4.25
CA PRO A 82 -12.74 7.97 -3.63
C PRO A 82 -13.34 6.57 -3.78
N LEU A 83 -13.23 5.98 -4.98
CA LEU A 83 -13.70 4.61 -5.22
C LEU A 83 -12.93 3.58 -4.41
N HIS A 84 -11.61 3.74 -4.26
CA HIS A 84 -10.81 2.82 -3.43
C HIS A 84 -11.18 2.92 -1.96
N ALA A 85 -11.35 4.13 -1.44
CA ALA A 85 -11.81 4.35 -0.07
C ALA A 85 -13.21 3.76 0.15
N LEU A 86 -14.13 3.93 -0.80
CA LEU A 86 -15.47 3.37 -0.75
C LEU A 86 -15.45 1.83 -0.79
N ALA A 87 -14.69 1.24 -1.70
CA ALA A 87 -14.53 -0.21 -1.79
C ALA A 87 -13.91 -0.79 -0.51
N TYR A 88 -12.91 -0.13 0.05
CA TYR A 88 -12.31 -0.48 1.34
C TYR A 88 -13.36 -0.44 2.46
N ALA A 89 -14.18 0.61 2.52
CA ALA A 89 -15.24 0.74 3.50
C ALA A 89 -16.38 -0.29 3.33
N PHE A 90 -16.61 -0.78 2.13
CA PHE A 90 -17.66 -1.77 1.84
C PHE A 90 -17.20 -3.22 1.96
N THR A 91 -15.91 -3.48 2.19
CA THR A 91 -15.42 -4.84 2.38
C THR A 91 -15.70 -5.32 3.82
N PRO A 92 -16.57 -6.33 4.03
CA PRO A 92 -17.04 -6.70 5.36
C PRO A 92 -15.96 -7.20 6.31
N HIS A 93 -14.87 -7.79 5.80
CA HIS A 93 -13.81 -8.34 6.66
C HIS A 93 -13.09 -7.25 7.48
N TYR A 94 -13.12 -5.98 7.05
CA TYR A 94 -12.53 -4.88 7.82
C TYR A 94 -13.32 -4.51 9.07
N TYR A 95 -14.51 -5.09 9.25
CA TYR A 95 -15.32 -4.97 10.46
C TYR A 95 -15.18 -6.20 11.38
N ASP A 96 -14.49 -7.25 10.94
CA ASP A 96 -14.25 -8.42 11.77
C ASP A 96 -13.24 -8.08 12.89
N SER A 97 -13.70 -8.17 14.13
CA SER A 97 -12.89 -7.96 15.33
C SER A 97 -11.60 -8.80 15.39
N LYS A 98 -11.64 -10.05 14.90
CA LYS A 98 -10.46 -10.93 14.85
C LYS A 98 -9.48 -10.47 13.79
N TYR A 99 -9.98 -10.00 12.65
CA TYR A 99 -9.14 -9.43 11.60
C TYR A 99 -8.42 -8.17 12.08
N ILE A 100 -9.16 -7.21 12.65
CA ILE A 100 -8.63 -5.96 13.21
C ILE A 100 -7.60 -6.24 14.32
N ALA A 101 -7.83 -7.25 15.16
CA ALA A 101 -6.91 -7.63 16.22
C ALA A 101 -5.60 -8.24 15.67
N SER A 102 -5.60 -8.73 14.43
CA SER A 102 -4.41 -9.31 13.81
C SER A 102 -3.56 -8.21 13.13
N PRO A 103 -2.21 -8.37 13.11
CA PRO A 103 -1.33 -7.38 12.51
C PRO A 103 -1.52 -7.31 10.98
N ALA A 104 -1.45 -6.10 10.43
CA ALA A 104 -1.46 -5.85 9.01
C ALA A 104 -0.21 -6.46 8.33
N LEU A 105 -0.20 -6.58 6.99
CA LEU A 105 0.94 -7.13 6.26
C LEU A 105 2.13 -6.17 6.32
N GLY A 106 2.87 -6.21 7.43
CA GLY A 106 3.93 -5.25 7.73
C GLY A 106 4.03 -4.91 9.22
N GLY A 107 3.35 -5.67 10.10
CA GLY A 107 3.50 -5.53 11.55
C GLY A 107 2.77 -4.32 12.15
N ARG A 108 2.16 -3.46 11.33
CA ARG A 108 1.33 -2.36 11.80
C ARG A 108 0.05 -2.89 12.44
N LYS A 109 -0.43 -2.18 13.47
CA LYS A 109 -1.77 -2.41 14.02
C LYS A 109 -2.80 -1.96 12.99
N ARG A 110 -3.77 -2.83 12.67
CA ARG A 110 -4.91 -2.43 11.85
C ARG A 110 -5.75 -1.42 12.61
N SER A 111 -6.11 -0.34 11.93
CA SER A 111 -7.04 0.66 12.45
C SER A 111 -8.44 0.34 11.95
N ARG A 112 -9.48 0.73 12.70
CA ARG A 112 -10.83 0.67 12.14
C ARG A 112 -10.95 1.72 11.04
N LEU A 113 -11.77 1.42 10.04
CA LEU A 113 -12.14 2.34 8.95
C LEU A 113 -12.53 3.74 9.46
N VAL A 114 -13.31 3.78 10.55
CA VAL A 114 -13.81 5.01 11.19
C VAL A 114 -12.74 5.86 11.85
N ASP A 115 -11.57 5.28 12.13
CA ASP A 115 -10.47 5.98 12.79
C ASP A 115 -9.50 6.60 11.75
N ASP A 116 -9.65 6.28 10.46
CA ASP A 116 -8.82 6.82 9.37
C ASP A 116 -9.54 7.97 8.64
N VAL A 117 -9.19 9.20 9.00
CA VAL A 117 -9.80 10.41 8.44
C VAL A 117 -9.67 10.49 6.92
N VAL A 118 -8.57 10.01 6.35
CA VAL A 118 -8.33 10.06 4.89
C VAL A 118 -9.26 9.09 4.17
N VAL A 119 -9.50 7.92 4.77
CA VAL A 119 -10.49 6.97 4.26
C VAL A 119 -11.88 7.57 4.33
N ILE A 120 -12.28 8.14 5.47
CA ILE A 120 -13.63 8.71 5.63
C ILE A 120 -13.88 9.88 4.67
N GLU A 121 -12.91 10.79 4.50
CA GLU A 121 -13.00 11.86 3.49
C GLU A 121 -13.16 11.29 2.07
N GLY A 122 -12.41 10.23 1.75
CA GLY A 122 -12.53 9.54 0.46
C GLY A 122 -13.89 8.90 0.25
N VAL A 123 -14.45 8.26 1.27
CA VAL A 123 -15.79 7.64 1.25
C VAL A 123 -16.87 8.72 1.04
N MET A 124 -16.85 9.79 1.82
CA MET A 124 -17.83 10.88 1.72
C MET A 124 -17.81 11.50 0.32
N LYS A 125 -16.61 11.78 -0.21
CA LYS A 125 -16.45 12.28 -1.56
C LYS A 125 -16.99 11.32 -2.63
N ALA A 126 -16.83 10.01 -2.44
CA ALA A 126 -17.37 9.02 -3.36
C ALA A 126 -18.90 9.01 -3.34
N LEU A 127 -19.50 9.08 -2.14
CA LEU A 127 -20.95 9.12 -1.98
C LEU A 127 -21.55 10.42 -2.55
N GLU A 128 -20.88 11.56 -2.39
CA GLU A 128 -21.30 12.83 -3.01
C GLU A 128 -21.33 12.73 -4.53
N ILE A 129 -20.32 12.10 -5.15
CA ILE A 129 -20.28 11.87 -6.60
C ILE A 129 -21.45 11.00 -7.04
N ILE A 130 -21.73 9.90 -6.31
CA ILE A 130 -22.84 9.00 -6.62
C ILE A 130 -24.19 9.70 -6.45
N ALA A 131 -24.34 10.52 -5.40
CA ALA A 131 -25.59 11.24 -5.12
C ALA A 131 -25.89 12.36 -6.13
N GLN A 132 -24.88 12.84 -6.87
CA GLN A 132 -25.05 13.84 -7.94
C GLN A 132 -25.40 13.21 -9.29
N ASP A 133 -25.36 11.88 -9.39
CA ASP A 133 -25.72 11.12 -10.59
C ASP A 133 -27.20 10.68 -10.48
N ASP A 134 -28.11 11.60 -10.82
CA ASP A 134 -29.58 11.43 -10.72
C ASP A 134 -30.11 10.21 -11.51
N ASP A 135 -29.37 9.69 -12.49
CA ASP A 135 -29.77 8.55 -13.32
C ASP A 135 -29.57 7.18 -12.63
N LEU A 136 -28.80 7.11 -11.53
CA LEU A 136 -28.54 5.86 -10.78
C LEU A 136 -29.55 5.58 -9.65
N LEU A 137 -30.37 6.56 -9.28
CA LEU A 137 -31.35 6.46 -8.18
C LEU A 137 -32.76 6.07 -8.66
N THR A 138 -32.97 5.94 -9.97
CA THR A 138 -34.15 5.29 -10.56
C THR A 138 -33.94 3.78 -10.66
N ILE A 139 -34.11 3.07 -9.53
CA ILE A 139 -34.37 1.63 -9.49
C ILE A 139 -35.70 1.40 -8.77
#